data_AF-D3PQ86-F1
#
_entry.id   AF-D3PQ86-F1
#
_cell.length_a   1.000
_cell.length_b   1.000
_cell.length_c   1.000
_cell.angle_alpha   90.00
_cell.angle_beta   90.00
_cell.angle_gamma   90.00
#
_symmetry.space_group_name_H-M   'P 1'
#
loop_
_entity.id
_entity.type
_entity.pdbx_description
1 polymer ?
#
loop_
_entity_poly.entity_id
_entity_poly.type
_entity_poly.pdbx_seq_one_letter_code
_entity_poly.pdbx_strand_id
1 'polypeptide(L)'
;MTVTSNDLFLAVIVITVVQRLLNRRSLFFHQARPRELALAFLLGLAYTIPHLLTIDFTIPEAEHRRMLEARLEPWPLLRLMIYVPLFEEYFNREIMLKNLTNRMGFPVALAISSLFFGLMHVLKGWPGFLFALLFGVLAGLLYRKYGYFAAAAAHSGANLGGTLFPYLVVLLR
;
A
#
# COMPACT_ATOMS: atom_id res chain seq x y z
N MET A 1 5.18 -23.46 -19.23
CA MET A 1 5.40 -22.17 -18.55
C MET A 1 4.19 -21.89 -17.67
N THR A 2 4.37 -21.82 -16.36
CA THR A 2 3.31 -21.40 -15.43
C THR A 2 3.32 -19.88 -15.33
N VAL A 3 2.26 -19.23 -15.80
CA VAL A 3 2.05 -17.79 -15.61
C VAL A 3 1.87 -17.53 -14.12
N THR A 4 2.77 -16.76 -13.52
CA THR A 4 2.69 -16.38 -12.12
C THR A 4 1.76 -15.18 -11.94
N SER A 5 1.30 -14.94 -10.70
CA SER A 5 0.56 -13.72 -10.35
C SER A 5 1.36 -12.45 -10.65
N ASN A 6 2.70 -12.52 -10.58
CA ASN A 6 3.59 -11.42 -10.94
C ASN A 6 3.60 -11.15 -12.46
N ASP A 7 3.44 -12.17 -13.29
CA ASP A 7 3.43 -12.03 -14.75
C ASP A 7 2.14 -11.38 -15.25
N LEU A 8 0.99 -11.81 -14.72
CA LEU A 8 -0.32 -11.19 -14.99
C LEU A 8 -0.35 -9.73 -14.57
N PHE A 9 0.26 -9.44 -13.42
CA PHE A 9 0.39 -8.08 -12.89
C PHE A 9 1.25 -7.20 -13.80
N LEU A 10 2.43 -7.69 -14.21
CA LEU A 10 3.34 -6.94 -15.06
C LEU A 10 2.66 -6.65 -16.40
N ALA A 11 1.91 -7.61 -16.93
CA ALA A 11 1.09 -7.42 -18.13
C ALA A 11 0.05 -6.31 -17.94
N VAL A 12 -0.69 -6.26 -16.82
CA VAL A 12 -1.67 -5.18 -16.56
C VAL A 12 -1.01 -3.81 -16.51
N ILE A 13 0.15 -3.68 -15.84
CA ILE A 13 0.89 -2.40 -15.83
C ILE A 13 1.31 -2.03 -17.24
N VAL A 14 1.97 -2.94 -17.96
CA VAL A 14 2.48 -2.67 -19.31
C VAL A 14 1.35 -2.27 -20.24
N ILE A 15 0.23 -3.01 -20.24
CA ILE A 15 -0.95 -2.71 -21.05
C ILE A 15 -1.51 -1.33 -20.68
N THR A 16 -1.63 -1.01 -19.40
CA THR A 16 -2.19 0.28 -18.96
C THR A 16 -1.26 1.45 -19.29
N VAL A 17 0.04 1.29 -19.11
CA VAL A 17 1.07 2.28 -19.47
C VAL A 17 1.05 2.52 -20.98
N VAL A 18 1.10 1.44 -21.77
CA VAL A 18 1.06 1.52 -23.24
C VAL A 18 -0.22 2.20 -23.71
N GLN A 19 -1.40 1.79 -23.22
CA GLN A 19 -2.66 2.45 -23.59
C GLN A 19 -2.68 3.93 -23.24
N ARG A 20 -2.16 4.33 -22.07
CA ARG A 20 -2.14 5.75 -21.68
C ARG A 20 -1.15 6.57 -22.50
N LEU A 21 0.02 6.02 -22.81
CA LEU A 21 1.01 6.64 -23.71
C LEU A 21 0.44 6.83 -25.11
N LEU A 22 -0.20 5.80 -25.68
CA LEU A 22 -0.86 5.86 -26.99
C LEU A 22 -1.96 6.94 -27.04
N ASN A 23 -2.70 7.11 -25.94
CA ASN A 23 -3.76 8.11 -25.83
C ASN A 23 -3.29 9.50 -25.34
N ARG A 24 -1.97 9.73 -25.22
CA ARG A 24 -1.37 10.96 -24.66
C ARG A 24 -1.97 11.41 -23.32
N ARG A 25 -2.42 10.45 -22.50
CA ARG A 25 -2.94 10.72 -21.16
C ARG A 25 -1.82 10.62 -20.14
N SER A 26 -1.83 11.50 -19.14
CA SER A 26 -0.88 11.40 -18.03
C SER A 26 -0.95 10.02 -17.37
N LEU A 27 0.22 9.41 -17.15
CA LEU A 27 0.35 8.14 -16.44
C LEU A 27 -0.08 8.28 -14.98
N PHE A 28 0.26 9.40 -14.36
CA PHE A 28 0.06 9.65 -12.94
C PHE A 28 -0.51 11.05 -12.70
N PHE A 29 -1.45 11.15 -11.77
CA PHE A 29 -1.76 12.41 -11.11
C PHE A 29 -0.71 12.65 -10.03
N HIS A 30 0.07 13.73 -10.14
CA HIS A 30 1.11 14.07 -9.18
C HIS A 30 1.11 15.57 -8.90
N GLN A 31 1.09 15.93 -7.61
CA GLN A 31 1.13 17.32 -7.14
C GLN A 31 2.03 17.49 -5.89
N ALA A 32 2.61 16.41 -5.38
CA ALA A 32 3.39 16.41 -4.15
C ALA A 32 4.81 16.94 -4.39
N ARG A 33 5.30 17.85 -3.54
CA ARG A 33 6.73 18.17 -3.47
C ARG A 33 7.40 17.18 -2.51
N PRO A 34 8.75 17.17 -2.42
CA PRO A 34 9.47 16.22 -1.56
C PRO A 34 9.01 16.23 -0.10
N ARG A 35 8.66 17.40 0.45
CA ARG A 35 8.16 17.52 1.82
C ARG A 35 6.81 16.82 2.02
N GLU A 36 5.90 16.90 1.04
CA GLU A 36 4.61 16.22 1.14
C GLU A 36 4.77 14.71 1.01
N LEU A 37 5.73 14.24 0.22
CA LEU A 37 6.08 12.81 0.15
C LEU A 37 6.65 12.32 1.49
N ALA A 38 7.55 13.08 2.11
CA ALA A 38 8.09 12.75 3.42
C ALA A 38 7.01 12.72 4.50
N LEU A 39 6.11 13.72 4.52
CA LEU A 39 4.99 13.74 5.47
C LEU A 39 4.02 12.59 5.22
N ALA A 40 3.72 12.26 3.96
CA ALA A 40 2.87 11.11 3.64
C ALA A 40 3.50 9.80 4.13
N PHE A 41 4.80 9.62 3.90
CA PHE A 41 5.56 8.47 4.41
C PHE A 41 5.50 8.38 5.95
N LEU A 42 5.75 9.49 6.65
CA LEU A 42 5.68 9.53 8.12
C LEU A 42 4.27 9.28 8.65
N LEU A 43 3.23 9.77 7.97
CA LEU A 43 1.84 9.49 8.31
C LEU A 43 1.53 7.99 8.15
N GLY A 44 2.01 7.37 7.06
CA GLY A 44 1.90 5.93 6.86
C GLY A 44 2.62 5.13 7.94
N LEU A 45 3.82 5.55 8.32
CA LEU A 45 4.57 4.95 9.42
C LEU A 45 3.78 5.04 10.74
N ALA A 46 3.32 6.24 11.10
CA ALA A 46 2.55 6.49 12.31
C ALA A 46 1.21 5.73 12.33
N TYR A 47 0.58 5.55 11.17
CA TYR A 47 -0.67 4.79 11.01
C TYR A 47 -0.56 3.35 11.53
N THR A 48 0.63 2.77 11.54
CA THR A 48 0.85 1.40 12.02
C THR A 48 1.12 1.27 13.52
N ILE A 49 1.29 2.37 14.25
CA ILE A 49 1.51 2.35 15.70
C ILE A 49 0.41 1.55 16.43
N PRO A 50 -0.89 1.73 16.14
CA PRO A 50 -1.94 0.94 16.80
C PRO A 50 -1.84 -0.57 16.55
N HIS A 51 -1.18 -1.01 15.47
CA HIS A 51 -0.96 -2.43 15.18
C HIS A 51 -0.06 -3.11 16.22
N LEU A 52 0.73 -2.33 16.97
CA LEU A 52 1.51 -2.82 18.11
C LEU A 52 0.64 -3.48 19.19
N LEU A 53 -0.64 -3.07 19.30
CA LEU A 53 -1.59 -3.63 20.25
C LEU A 53 -2.14 -5.00 19.80
N THR A 54 -1.86 -5.40 18.56
CA THR A 54 -2.38 -6.64 17.96
C THR A 54 -1.29 -7.68 17.69
N ILE A 55 -0.09 -7.50 18.27
CA ILE A 55 1.00 -8.47 18.16
C ILE A 55 0.61 -9.75 18.89
N ASP A 56 0.69 -10.87 18.18
CA ASP A 56 0.40 -12.19 18.73
C ASP A 56 1.63 -12.75 19.44
N PHE A 57 1.67 -12.60 20.77
CA PHE A 57 2.76 -13.11 21.59
C PHE A 57 2.76 -14.64 21.77
N THR A 58 1.81 -15.36 21.17
CA THR A 58 1.82 -16.83 21.20
C THR A 58 2.82 -17.43 20.19
N ILE A 59 3.24 -16.66 19.19
CA ILE A 59 4.24 -17.08 18.21
C ILE A 59 5.63 -17.08 18.86
N PRO A 60 6.39 -18.19 18.77
CA PRO A 60 7.73 -18.28 19.32
C PRO A 60 8.67 -17.18 18.79
N GLU A 61 9.51 -16.63 19.66
CA GLU A 61 10.44 -15.54 19.33
C GLU A 61 11.35 -15.88 18.13
N ALA A 62 11.88 -17.11 18.09
CA ALA A 62 12.72 -17.58 17.00
C ALA A 62 11.98 -17.60 15.64
N GLU A 63 10.69 -17.89 15.65
CA GLU A 63 9.85 -17.88 14.45
C GLU A 63 9.57 -16.43 14.01
N HIS A 64 9.21 -15.55 14.95
CA HIS A 64 9.09 -14.12 14.68
C HIS A 64 10.37 -13.53 14.07
N ARG A 65 11.54 -13.84 14.65
CA ARG A 65 12.84 -13.35 14.17
C ARG A 65 13.12 -13.81 12.73
N ARG A 66 12.87 -15.10 12.42
CA ARG A 66 13.01 -15.64 11.06
C ARG A 66 12.09 -14.96 10.06
N MET A 67 10.81 -14.77 10.40
CA MET A 67 9.84 -14.09 9.53
C MET A 67 10.25 -12.64 9.26
N LEU A 68 10.85 -11.97 10.24
CA LEU A 68 11.30 -10.59 10.12
C LEU A 68 12.59 -10.47 9.31
N GLU A 69 13.59 -11.32 9.57
CA GLU A 69 14.83 -11.38 8.79
C GLU A 69 14.55 -11.62 7.30
N ALA A 70 13.64 -12.54 6.98
CA ALA A 70 13.22 -12.79 5.61
C ALA A 70 12.57 -11.57 4.92
N ARG A 71 11.93 -10.66 5.68
CA ARG A 71 11.38 -9.40 5.13
C ARG A 71 12.43 -8.32 4.93
N LEU A 72 13.54 -8.39 5.67
CA LEU A 72 14.64 -7.43 5.62
C LEU A 72 15.70 -7.78 4.58
N GLU A 73 15.64 -8.99 3.98
CA GLU A 73 16.46 -9.32 2.83
C GLU A 73 16.27 -8.29 1.69
N PRO A 74 17.32 -7.98 0.90
CA PRO A 74 17.28 -6.86 -0.05
C PRO A 74 16.10 -6.91 -1.03
N TRP A 75 15.79 -8.09 -1.56
CA TRP A 75 14.74 -8.24 -2.57
C TRP A 75 13.32 -8.18 -1.98
N PRO A 76 12.99 -8.92 -0.91
CA PRO A 76 11.74 -8.72 -0.17
C PRO A 76 11.54 -7.28 0.30
N LEU A 77 12.58 -6.63 0.79
CA LEU A 77 12.51 -5.24 1.25
C LEU A 77 12.20 -4.28 0.10
N LEU A 78 12.90 -4.39 -1.04
CA LEU A 78 12.61 -3.58 -2.23
C LEU A 78 11.19 -3.82 -2.75
N ARG A 79 10.75 -5.09 -2.78
CA ARG A 79 9.39 -5.44 -3.19
C ARG A 79 8.36 -4.80 -2.26
N LEU A 80 8.57 -4.88 -0.96
CA LEU A 80 7.66 -4.40 0.07
C LEU A 80 7.63 -2.86 0.15
N MET A 81 8.77 -2.20 -0.02
CA MET A 81 8.89 -0.74 0.11
C MET A 81 8.58 0.02 -1.16
N ILE A 82 8.77 -0.58 -2.34
CA ILE A 82 8.70 0.16 -3.61
C ILE A 82 7.68 -0.49 -4.53
N TYR A 83 7.88 -1.74 -4.90
CA TYR A 83 7.09 -2.39 -5.95
C TYR A 83 5.60 -2.52 -5.57
N VAL A 84 5.33 -3.07 -4.38
CA VAL A 84 3.97 -3.28 -3.89
C VAL A 84 3.24 -1.94 -3.68
N PRO A 85 3.79 -0.95 -2.96
CA PRO A 85 3.16 0.36 -2.81
C PRO A 85 2.84 1.06 -4.12
N LEU A 86 3.79 1.08 -5.07
CA LEU A 86 3.56 1.70 -6.37
C LEU A 86 2.42 1.00 -7.11
N PHE A 87 2.40 -0.33 -7.15
CA PHE A 87 1.35 -1.03 -7.86
C PHE A 87 -0.02 -0.92 -7.21
N GLU A 88 -0.12 -1.24 -5.92
CA GLU A 88 -1.41 -1.31 -5.27
C GLU A 88 -2.08 0.06 -5.31
N GLU A 89 -1.30 1.13 -5.14
CA GLU A 89 -1.82 2.49 -5.29
C GLU A 89 -2.08 2.88 -6.75
N TYR A 90 -1.36 2.33 -7.73
CA TYR A 90 -1.68 2.58 -9.14
C TYR A 90 -3.04 1.99 -9.50
N PHE A 91 -3.26 0.72 -9.16
CA PHE A 91 -4.53 0.05 -9.38
C PHE A 91 -5.66 0.74 -8.60
N ASN A 92 -5.48 0.95 -7.31
CA ASN A 92 -6.54 1.50 -6.47
C ASN A 92 -6.81 2.98 -6.74
N ARG A 93 -5.79 3.80 -7.02
CA ARG A 93 -5.95 5.25 -7.18
C ARG A 93 -6.09 5.70 -8.63
N GLU A 94 -5.11 5.37 -9.46
CA GLU A 94 -5.08 5.84 -10.86
C GLU A 94 -6.10 5.15 -11.75
N ILE A 95 -6.41 3.88 -11.49
CA ILE A 95 -7.42 3.13 -12.23
C ILE A 95 -8.77 3.25 -11.51
N MET A 96 -8.91 2.68 -10.33
CA MET A 96 -10.24 2.54 -9.72
C MET A 96 -10.79 3.87 -9.18
N LEU A 97 -10.15 4.51 -8.21
CA LEU A 97 -10.66 5.73 -7.56
C LEU A 97 -10.87 6.86 -8.57
N LYS A 98 -9.91 7.10 -9.47
CA LYS A 98 -10.00 8.15 -10.50
C LYS A 98 -11.17 7.93 -11.45
N ASN A 99 -11.32 6.72 -12.01
CA ASN A 99 -12.40 6.44 -12.95
C ASN A 99 -13.78 6.44 -12.28
N LEU A 100 -13.88 5.93 -11.05
CA LEU A 100 -15.12 5.98 -10.28
C LEU A 100 -15.47 7.42 -9.89
N THR A 101 -14.50 8.25 -9.49
CA THR A 101 -14.75 9.65 -9.14
C THR A 101 -15.40 10.42 -10.29
N ASN A 102 -14.98 10.16 -11.52
CA ASN A 102 -15.56 10.78 -12.72
C ASN A 102 -17.01 10.35 -13.00
N ARG A 103 -17.48 9.23 -12.43
CA ARG A 103 -18.82 8.66 -12.69
C ARG A 103 -19.80 8.85 -11.54
N MET A 104 -19.32 8.84 -10.30
CA MET A 104 -20.16 8.77 -9.08
C MET A 104 -19.71 9.74 -7.97
N GLY A 105 -18.73 10.61 -8.25
CA GLY A 105 -18.21 11.56 -7.27
C GLY A 105 -17.22 10.93 -6.29
N PHE A 106 -16.43 11.80 -5.65
CA PHE A 106 -15.31 11.36 -4.81
C PHE A 106 -15.71 10.56 -3.57
N PRO A 107 -16.74 10.92 -2.77
CA PRO A 107 -17.03 10.20 -1.54
C PRO A 107 -17.39 8.72 -1.78
N VAL A 108 -18.23 8.46 -2.79
CA VAL A 108 -18.63 7.09 -3.17
C VAL A 108 -17.46 6.32 -3.75
N ALA A 109 -16.69 6.94 -4.64
CA ALA A 109 -15.50 6.33 -5.22
C ALA A 109 -14.43 5.98 -4.16
N LEU A 110 -14.24 6.84 -3.16
CA LEU A 110 -13.34 6.60 -2.04
C LEU A 110 -13.81 5.42 -1.20
N ALA A 111 -15.09 5.34 -0.88
CA ALA A 111 -15.65 4.23 -0.11
C ALA A 111 -15.44 2.89 -0.83
N ILE A 112 -15.77 2.81 -2.12
CA ILE A 112 -15.60 1.60 -2.94
C ILE A 112 -14.12 1.21 -3.05
N SER A 113 -13.25 2.18 -3.36
CA SER A 113 -11.82 1.91 -3.49
C SER A 113 -11.19 1.46 -2.17
N SER A 114 -11.61 2.03 -1.04
CA SER A 114 -11.09 1.65 0.28
C SER A 114 -11.59 0.29 0.72
N LEU A 115 -12.86 -0.03 0.44
CA LEU A 115 -13.43 -1.36 0.69
C LEU A 115 -12.68 -2.43 -0.11
N PHE A 116 -12.45 -2.19 -1.41
CA PHE A 116 -11.70 -3.12 -2.25
C PHE A 116 -10.27 -3.34 -1.73
N PHE A 117 -9.58 -2.26 -1.33
CA PHE A 117 -8.26 -2.36 -0.72
C PHE A 117 -8.28 -3.19 0.58
N GLY A 118 -9.31 -3.04 1.41
CA GLY A 118 -9.55 -3.89 2.57
C GLY A 118 -9.76 -5.36 2.19
N LEU A 119 -10.60 -5.64 1.19
CA LEU A 119 -10.88 -7.00 0.72
C LEU A 119 -9.65 -7.72 0.18
N MET A 120 -8.72 -7.01 -0.48
CA MET A 120 -7.42 -7.58 -0.89
C MET A 120 -6.59 -8.09 0.31
N HIS A 121 -6.93 -7.67 1.52
CA HIS A 121 -6.22 -7.96 2.76
C HIS A 121 -7.00 -8.88 3.72
N VAL A 122 -8.15 -9.43 3.32
CA VAL A 122 -9.00 -10.25 4.19
C VAL A 122 -8.31 -11.51 4.73
N LEU A 123 -7.32 -12.04 4.00
CA LEU A 123 -6.51 -13.19 4.44
C LEU A 123 -5.61 -12.88 5.65
N LYS A 124 -5.45 -11.59 6.01
CA LYS A 124 -4.80 -11.16 7.27
C LYS A 124 -5.77 -11.16 8.47
N GLY A 125 -6.96 -11.75 8.31
CA GLY A 125 -8.03 -11.76 9.31
C GLY A 125 -8.81 -10.45 9.37
N TRP A 126 -9.86 -10.42 10.20
CA TRP A 126 -10.73 -9.24 10.35
C TRP A 126 -9.96 -7.96 10.79
N PRO A 127 -8.95 -8.01 11.69
CA PRO A 127 -8.21 -6.80 12.06
C PRO A 127 -7.41 -6.27 10.87
N GLY A 128 -6.77 -7.16 10.12
CA GLY A 128 -6.01 -6.81 8.92
C GLY A 128 -6.89 -6.20 7.83
N PHE A 129 -8.09 -6.74 7.62
CA PHE A 129 -9.10 -6.15 6.73
C PHE A 129 -9.46 -4.72 7.17
N LEU A 130 -9.78 -4.52 8.45
CA LEU A 130 -10.19 -3.21 8.96
C LEU A 130 -9.05 -2.17 8.87
N PHE A 131 -7.84 -2.56 9.24
CA PHE A 131 -6.64 -1.73 9.09
C PHE A 131 -6.38 -1.38 7.62
N ALA A 132 -6.52 -2.33 6.70
CA ALA A 132 -6.33 -2.05 5.28
C ALA A 132 -7.44 -1.14 4.73
N LEU A 133 -8.70 -1.34 5.13
CA LEU A 133 -9.81 -0.48 4.71
C LEU A 133 -9.60 0.97 5.14
N LEU A 134 -9.25 1.19 6.41
CA LEU A 134 -8.97 2.52 6.94
C LEU A 134 -7.72 3.15 6.31
N PHE A 135 -6.69 2.34 6.02
CA PHE A 135 -5.53 2.80 5.26
C PHE A 135 -5.93 3.21 3.84
N GLY A 136 -6.82 2.47 3.19
CA GLY A 136 -7.38 2.80 1.88
C GLY A 136 -8.04 4.18 1.85
N VAL A 137 -8.73 4.56 2.93
CA VAL A 137 -9.29 5.90 3.10
C VAL A 137 -8.17 6.95 3.19
N LEU A 138 -7.19 6.74 4.07
CA LEU A 138 -6.03 7.64 4.23
C LEU A 138 -5.29 7.86 2.90
N ALA A 139 -4.92 6.78 2.22
CA ALA A 139 -4.22 6.81 0.95
C ALA A 139 -5.06 7.47 -0.16
N GLY A 140 -6.38 7.24 -0.18
CA GLY A 140 -7.30 7.93 -1.10
C GLY A 140 -7.40 9.44 -0.86
N LEU A 141 -7.37 9.88 0.40
CA LEU A 141 -7.33 11.31 0.76
C LEU A 141 -6.00 11.95 0.37
N LEU A 142 -4.87 11.28 0.63
CA LEU A 142 -3.54 11.73 0.20
C LEU A 142 -3.43 11.79 -1.33
N TYR A 143 -4.00 10.80 -2.03
CA TYR A 143 -4.09 10.81 -3.49
C TYR A 143 -4.85 12.04 -3.99
N ARG A 144 -6.02 12.34 -3.43
CA ARG A 144 -6.81 13.50 -3.85
C ARG A 144 -6.05 14.81 -3.64
N LYS A 145 -5.29 14.91 -2.56
CA LYS A 145 -4.61 16.15 -2.17
C LYS A 145 -3.26 16.36 -2.85
N TYR A 146 -2.50 15.29 -3.06
CA TYR A 146 -1.08 15.36 -3.45
C TYR A 146 -0.72 14.38 -4.59
N GLY A 147 -1.61 13.47 -4.95
CA GLY A 147 -1.46 12.55 -6.07
C GLY A 147 -0.85 11.20 -5.71
N TYR A 148 -0.63 10.41 -6.76
CA TYR A 148 -0.23 9.01 -6.75
C TYR A 148 0.99 8.75 -5.85
N PHE A 149 2.07 9.51 -6.03
CA PHE A 149 3.30 9.29 -5.28
C PHE A 149 3.16 9.56 -3.78
N ALA A 150 2.23 10.42 -3.34
CA ALA A 150 1.98 10.63 -1.92
C ALA A 150 1.26 9.42 -1.30
N ALA A 151 0.28 8.84 -2.01
CA ALA A 151 -0.37 7.61 -1.57
C ALA A 151 0.65 6.45 -1.50
N ALA A 152 1.49 6.29 -2.53
CA ALA A 152 2.55 5.29 -2.55
C ALA A 152 3.57 5.50 -1.41
N ALA A 153 4.00 6.74 -1.15
CA ALA A 153 4.90 7.04 -0.04
C ALA A 153 4.30 6.68 1.33
N ALA A 154 3.02 7.00 1.56
CA ALA A 154 2.33 6.58 2.78
C ALA A 154 2.25 5.06 2.90
N HIS A 155 2.02 4.36 1.80
CA HIS A 155 1.97 2.90 1.78
C HIS A 155 3.35 2.30 2.09
N SER A 156 4.43 2.83 1.49
CA SER A 156 5.81 2.45 1.85
C SER A 156 6.08 2.65 3.34
N GLY A 157 5.65 3.79 3.91
CA GLY A 157 5.79 4.08 5.34
C GLY A 157 5.02 3.08 6.21
N ALA A 158 3.79 2.74 5.83
CA ALA A 158 2.99 1.74 6.54
C ALA A 158 3.62 0.34 6.47
N ASN A 159 4.13 -0.06 5.30
CA ASN A 159 4.82 -1.33 5.17
C ASN A 159 6.10 -1.38 6.02
N LEU A 160 6.81 -0.26 6.13
CA LEU A 160 8.00 -0.17 6.97
C LEU A 160 7.62 -0.30 8.44
N GLY A 161 6.63 0.45 8.91
CA GLY A 161 6.18 0.41 10.31
C GLY A 161 5.63 -0.96 10.70
N GLY A 162 4.84 -1.58 9.81
CA GLY A 162 4.35 -2.95 9.99
C GLY A 162 5.45 -4.03 9.99
N THR A 163 6.67 -3.70 9.57
CA THR A 163 7.84 -4.60 9.64
C THR A 163 8.74 -4.25 10.82
N LEU A 164 9.06 -2.97 11.03
CA LEU A 164 9.97 -2.51 12.08
C LEU A 164 9.37 -2.58 13.48
N PHE A 165 8.11 -2.18 13.66
CA PHE A 165 7.56 -2.06 15.01
C PHE A 165 7.40 -3.42 15.72
N PRO A 166 6.90 -4.48 15.06
CA PRO A 166 6.95 -5.82 15.64
C PRO A 166 8.40 -6.28 15.94
N TYR A 167 9.36 -5.94 15.09
CA TYR A 167 10.78 -6.28 15.29
C TYR A 167 11.37 -5.62 16.55
N LEU A 168 11.06 -4.34 16.79
CA LEU A 168 11.51 -3.65 18.00
C LEU A 168 10.90 -4.26 19.27
N VAL A 169 9.61 -4.62 19.23
CA VAL A 169 8.95 -5.24 20.41
C VAL A 169 9.54 -6.61 20.73
N VAL A 170 9.92 -7.39 19.72
CA VAL A 170 10.57 -8.70 19.90
C VAL A 170 11.99 -8.55 20.45
N LEU A 171 12.79 -7.60 19.95
CA LEU A 171 14.19 -7.40 20.41
C LEU A 171 14.33 -6.77 21.81
N LEU A 172 13.33 -6.02 22.25
CA LEU A 172 13.35 -5.32 23.55
C LEU A 172 12.80 -6.19 24.69
N ARG A 173 12.46 -7.45 24.41
CA ARG A 173 12.14 -8.48 25.39
C ARG A 173 13.37 -9.35 25.64
#